data_AF-L1IHV1-F1
#
_entry.id   AF-L1IHV1-F1
#
_cell.length_a   1.000
_cell.length_b   1.000
_cell.length_c   1.000
_cell.angle_alpha   90.00
_cell.angle_beta   90.00
_cell.angle_gamma   90.00
#
_symmetry.space_group_name_H-M   'P 1'
#
loop_
_entity.id
_entity.type
_entity.pdbx_description
1 polymer ?
#
loop_
_entity_poly.entity_id
_entity_poly.type
_entity_poly.pdbx_seq_one_letter_code
_entity_poly.pdbx_strand_id
1 'polypeptide(L)'
;MGLEALVKQELEELGYSNCLAKNGRVEVQAPSSAIPRLNINLRTANRVLLELAEFEACSFDELFDGVSAIEWKRWVPKGASFPVVGKSVDSILHSVPACQSICKKAISSSLTNGMGSVTKENWVEEDPRNGVCEVEVAISKNLVKISIDTSGAALSRRGYRTKVLDNGAPLKETLAAGILMLSRWTPDRPLYDPFCGSGTILLEAALMGRKIAPGMRRSFAAESISTLSPASEWAQAREEAKGKEVEEKVARKQLRLFGSDIDQRAVQLTHSHLRAADVQQHVQLSVADVARVAPPPGEFGCIVTNPPYGMRLGESQRANEELASLWRKLDTWSLFALSGDVHFEEDIGRKATKRRKLYNGKLPCQHQAGTKIKRYAEGKKGLRLVTVMQMVNVRIDRWVCIKNCGACCYLAPDFGPEPPEDPEDAQKRLYNVPKRDFQEVAIGACKVMEAEQRRMRSGTLKRLQQTIIDVFGDESLEYDRYLRAVGEDSDEDY
;
A
#
# COMPACT_ATOMS: atom_id res chain seq x y z
N MET A 1 3.74 -11.74 -1.52
CA MET A 1 5.09 -11.24 -1.23
C MET A 1 5.29 -9.92 -1.95
N GLY A 2 5.92 -8.95 -1.29
CA GLY A 2 6.26 -7.63 -1.84
C GLY A 2 5.40 -6.46 -1.33
N LEU A 3 4.43 -6.71 -0.46
CA LEU A 3 3.54 -5.68 0.12
C LEU A 3 3.76 -5.47 1.63
N GLU A 4 4.72 -6.17 2.23
CA GLU A 4 4.96 -6.17 3.67
C GLU A 4 5.29 -4.77 4.19
N ALA A 5 6.05 -3.99 3.40
CA ALA A 5 6.34 -2.59 3.73
C ALA A 5 5.08 -1.71 3.70
N LEU A 6 4.11 -1.99 2.82
CA LEU A 6 2.85 -1.24 2.76
C LEU A 6 1.94 -1.61 3.93
N VAL A 7 1.84 -2.90 4.27
CA VAL A 7 1.10 -3.34 5.45
C VAL A 7 1.66 -2.69 6.71
N LYS A 8 3.00 -2.63 6.84
CA LYS A 8 3.65 -1.91 7.93
C LYS A 8 3.24 -0.43 7.96
N GLN A 9 3.28 0.26 6.82
CA GLN A 9 2.85 1.65 6.73
C GLN A 9 1.38 1.83 7.14
N GLU A 10 0.47 0.96 6.69
CA GLU A 10 -0.96 1.02 7.08
C GLU A 10 -1.14 0.83 8.59
N LEU A 11 -0.36 -0.06 9.22
CA LEU A 11 -0.39 -0.25 10.68
C LEU A 11 0.08 1.01 11.43
N GLU A 12 1.15 1.64 10.95
CA GLU A 12 1.67 2.89 11.52
C GLU A 12 0.66 4.04 11.36
N GLU A 13 -0.02 4.15 10.21
CA GLU A 13 -1.10 5.11 9.96
C GLU A 13 -2.33 4.90 10.87
N LEU A 14 -2.57 3.65 11.32
CA LEU A 14 -3.60 3.33 12.31
C LEU A 14 -3.17 3.61 13.76
N GLY A 15 -1.92 4.03 13.96
CA GLY A 15 -1.34 4.39 15.26
C GLY A 15 -0.63 3.23 15.97
N TYR A 16 -0.32 2.13 15.28
CA TYR A 16 0.43 1.02 15.87
C TYR A 16 1.93 1.18 15.59
N SER A 17 2.72 1.24 16.66
CA SER A 17 4.18 1.31 16.62
C SER A 17 4.83 -0.08 16.67
N ASN A 18 6.15 -0.14 16.45
CA ASN A 18 6.96 -1.36 16.55
C ASN A 18 6.54 -2.49 15.59
N CYS A 19 6.00 -2.12 14.41
CA CYS A 19 5.63 -3.07 13.38
C CYS A 19 6.87 -3.69 12.71
N LEU A 20 6.99 -5.01 12.77
CA LEU A 20 8.11 -5.77 12.23
C LEU A 20 7.71 -6.48 10.94
N ALA A 21 8.21 -5.98 9.80
CA ALA A 21 8.02 -6.62 8.52
C ALA A 21 8.99 -7.82 8.37
N LYS A 22 8.42 -9.02 8.19
CA LYS A 22 9.14 -10.25 7.85
C LYS A 22 8.69 -10.73 6.47
N ASN A 23 9.36 -11.70 5.89
CA ASN A 23 8.94 -12.23 4.59
C ASN A 23 7.52 -12.82 4.67
N GLY A 24 6.58 -12.27 3.90
CA GLY A 24 5.19 -12.74 3.83
C GLY A 24 4.28 -12.35 5.00
N ARG A 25 4.75 -11.63 6.03
CA ARG A 25 3.94 -11.19 7.17
C ARG A 25 4.46 -9.92 7.84
N VAL A 26 3.60 -9.23 8.56
CA VAL A 26 3.99 -8.13 9.45
C VAL A 26 3.48 -8.47 10.85
N GLU A 27 4.38 -8.42 11.83
CA GLU A 27 4.07 -8.68 13.23
C GLU A 27 3.91 -7.34 13.96
N VAL A 28 2.90 -7.23 14.82
CA VAL A 28 2.59 -6.03 15.61
C VAL A 28 2.03 -6.44 16.97
N GLN A 29 2.50 -5.78 18.03
CA GLN A 29 1.93 -5.94 19.37
C GLN A 29 0.88 -4.86 19.60
N ALA A 30 -0.34 -5.29 19.92
CA ALA A 30 -1.47 -4.40 20.14
C ALA A 30 -2.47 -5.04 21.12
N PRO A 31 -3.29 -4.23 21.83
CA PRO A 31 -4.39 -4.78 22.63
C PRO A 31 -5.40 -5.52 21.75
N SER A 32 -6.19 -6.43 22.33
CA SER A 32 -7.21 -7.21 21.60
C SER A 32 -8.24 -6.32 20.88
N SER A 33 -8.50 -5.12 21.41
CA SER A 33 -9.33 -4.09 20.78
C SER A 33 -8.81 -3.58 19.42
N ALA A 34 -7.57 -3.93 19.06
CA ALA A 34 -7.04 -3.69 17.73
C ALA A 34 -7.62 -4.64 16.66
N ILE A 35 -8.05 -5.85 17.03
CA ILE A 35 -8.52 -6.87 16.08
C ILE A 35 -9.60 -6.33 15.13
N PRO A 36 -10.67 -5.65 15.61
CA PRO A 36 -11.65 -5.04 14.73
C PRO A 36 -11.06 -3.98 13.81
N ARG A 37 -10.26 -3.06 14.36
CA ARG A 37 -9.66 -1.94 13.63
C ARG A 37 -8.76 -2.45 12.50
N LEU A 38 -7.94 -3.46 12.76
CA LEU A 38 -7.03 -4.05 11.77
C LEU A 38 -7.80 -4.74 10.64
N ASN A 39 -8.80 -5.57 10.97
CA ASN A 39 -9.62 -6.26 9.97
C ASN A 39 -10.42 -5.28 9.09
N ILE A 40 -10.93 -4.21 9.66
CA ILE A 40 -11.74 -3.22 8.95
C ILE A 40 -10.90 -2.35 8.02
N ASN A 41 -9.70 -1.94 8.45
CA ASN A 41 -8.97 -0.85 7.78
C ASN A 41 -7.84 -1.31 6.85
N LEU A 42 -7.22 -2.48 7.05
CA LEU A 42 -6.07 -2.91 6.24
C LEU A 42 -6.47 -3.29 4.79
N ARG A 43 -5.89 -2.58 3.81
CA ARG A 43 -6.13 -2.82 2.38
C ARG A 43 -5.12 -3.78 1.80
N THR A 44 -3.87 -3.78 2.22
CA THR A 44 -2.83 -4.60 1.56
C THR A 44 -2.57 -5.93 2.26
N ALA A 45 -3.07 -6.12 3.49
CA ALA A 45 -2.98 -7.36 4.23
C ALA A 45 -3.93 -8.44 3.69
N ASN A 46 -3.53 -9.72 3.79
CA ASN A 46 -4.37 -10.84 3.35
C ASN A 46 -5.29 -11.38 4.46
N ARG A 47 -4.79 -11.44 5.69
CA ARG A 47 -5.49 -11.89 6.90
C ARG A 47 -4.86 -11.21 8.13
N VAL A 48 -5.61 -11.12 9.22
CA VAL A 48 -5.14 -10.73 10.55
C VAL A 48 -5.23 -11.96 11.44
N LEU A 49 -4.09 -12.42 11.95
CA LEU A 49 -4.00 -13.58 12.82
C LEU A 49 -3.62 -13.13 14.22
N LEU A 50 -4.25 -13.69 15.24
CA LEU A 50 -3.85 -13.53 16.63
C LEU A 50 -2.86 -14.64 16.98
N GLU A 51 -1.58 -14.30 17.15
CA GLU A 51 -0.55 -15.25 17.58
C GLU A 51 -0.73 -15.58 19.07
N LEU A 52 -0.83 -16.88 19.40
CA LEU A 52 -1.03 -17.38 20.76
C LEU A 52 0.28 -17.89 21.38
N ALA A 53 1.10 -18.56 20.59
CA ALA A 53 2.35 -19.15 21.04
C ALA A 53 3.33 -19.33 19.88
N GLU A 54 4.61 -19.30 20.23
CA GLU A 54 5.75 -19.66 19.38
C GLU A 54 6.69 -20.57 20.18
N PHE A 55 7.06 -21.72 19.62
CA PHE A 55 7.97 -22.69 20.26
C PHE A 55 8.61 -23.61 19.21
N GLU A 56 9.69 -24.30 19.56
CA GLU A 56 10.32 -25.30 18.69
C GLU A 56 9.70 -26.69 18.90
N ALA A 57 9.51 -27.43 17.81
CA ALA A 57 9.12 -28.84 17.86
C ALA A 57 9.76 -29.64 16.72
N CYS A 58 10.48 -30.68 17.10
CA CYS A 58 11.11 -31.67 16.23
C CYS A 58 10.39 -33.03 16.26
N SER A 59 9.49 -33.25 17.22
CA SER A 59 8.66 -34.45 17.33
C SER A 59 7.17 -34.14 17.48
N PHE A 60 6.31 -35.15 17.24
CA PHE A 60 4.86 -34.98 17.44
C PHE A 60 4.48 -34.83 18.92
N ASP A 61 5.27 -35.39 19.83
CA ASP A 61 5.05 -35.25 21.27
C ASP A 61 5.35 -33.82 21.72
N GLU A 62 6.48 -33.25 21.28
CA GLU A 62 6.80 -31.83 21.53
C GLU A 62 5.74 -30.88 20.94
N LEU A 63 5.23 -31.19 19.74
CA LEU A 63 4.13 -30.42 19.15
C LEU A 63 2.86 -30.53 20.00
N PHE A 64 2.52 -31.73 20.47
CA PHE A 64 1.35 -31.96 21.31
C PHE A 64 1.46 -31.19 22.64
N ASP A 65 2.61 -31.26 23.30
CA ASP A 65 2.86 -30.62 24.59
C ASP A 65 2.82 -29.10 24.46
N GLY A 66 3.51 -28.54 23.46
CA GLY A 66 3.53 -27.10 23.21
C GLY A 66 2.15 -26.53 22.87
N VAL A 67 1.33 -27.26 22.10
CA VAL A 67 -0.06 -26.86 21.82
C VAL A 67 -0.93 -27.00 23.07
N SER A 68 -0.75 -28.05 23.87
CA SER A 68 -1.56 -28.29 25.07
C SER A 68 -1.30 -27.27 26.18
N ALA A 69 -0.10 -26.67 26.22
CA ALA A 69 0.30 -25.66 27.19
C ALA A 69 -0.45 -24.32 27.05
N ILE A 70 -1.10 -24.06 25.91
CA ILE A 70 -1.91 -22.86 25.70
C ILE A 70 -3.20 -22.95 26.52
N GLU A 71 -3.58 -21.85 27.17
CA GLU A 71 -4.85 -21.73 27.92
C GLU A 71 -6.07 -21.61 26.98
N TRP A 72 -6.41 -22.69 26.26
CA TRP A 72 -7.41 -22.69 25.19
C TRP A 72 -8.81 -22.20 25.61
N LYS A 73 -9.18 -22.40 26.88
CA LYS A 73 -10.48 -21.93 27.43
C LYS A 73 -10.64 -20.41 27.40
N ARG A 74 -9.53 -19.66 27.33
CA ARG A 74 -9.55 -18.20 27.17
C ARG A 74 -9.97 -17.79 25.76
N TRP A 75 -9.71 -18.63 24.76
CA TRP A 75 -9.79 -18.24 23.36
C TRP A 75 -10.94 -18.92 22.62
N VAL A 76 -11.17 -20.20 22.86
CA VAL A 76 -12.21 -21.00 22.20
C VAL A 76 -13.47 -21.00 23.07
N PRO A 77 -14.58 -20.39 22.61
CA PRO A 77 -15.84 -20.41 23.36
C PRO A 77 -16.38 -21.83 23.53
N LYS A 78 -17.16 -22.03 24.59
CA LYS A 78 -17.81 -23.33 24.85
C LYS A 78 -18.73 -23.71 23.68
N GLY A 79 -18.51 -24.90 23.13
CA GLY A 79 -19.31 -25.45 22.02
C GLY A 79 -18.98 -24.89 20.63
N ALA A 80 -18.02 -23.97 20.50
CA ALA A 80 -17.56 -23.46 19.22
C ALA A 80 -16.77 -24.53 18.45
N SER A 81 -16.85 -24.51 17.11
CA SER A 81 -15.97 -25.33 16.29
C SER A 81 -14.59 -24.70 16.17
N PHE A 82 -13.54 -25.52 16.14
CA PHE A 82 -12.14 -25.07 16.04
C PHE A 82 -11.38 -25.87 14.98
N PRO A 83 -11.64 -25.65 13.67
CA PRO A 83 -10.90 -26.32 12.62
C PRO A 83 -9.42 -25.95 12.67
N VAL A 84 -8.54 -26.92 12.37
CA VAL A 84 -7.10 -26.71 12.38
C VAL A 84 -6.56 -26.70 10.96
N VAL A 85 -5.99 -25.58 10.53
CA VAL A 85 -5.30 -25.43 9.25
C VAL A 85 -3.80 -25.42 9.47
N GLY A 86 -3.06 -26.17 8.65
CA GLY A 86 -1.63 -26.37 8.83
C GLY A 86 -0.81 -25.94 7.63
N LYS A 87 0.42 -25.49 7.89
CA LYS A 87 1.49 -25.37 6.89
C LYS A 87 2.81 -25.75 7.54
N SER A 88 3.64 -26.50 6.81
CA SER A 88 4.98 -26.88 7.24
C SER A 88 5.96 -26.67 6.09
N VAL A 89 7.06 -25.97 6.34
CA VAL A 89 8.09 -25.64 5.36
C VAL A 89 9.46 -25.88 5.99
N ASP A 90 10.34 -26.60 5.29
CA ASP A 90 11.72 -26.86 5.71
C ASP A 90 11.85 -27.33 7.16
N SER A 91 10.98 -28.26 7.59
CA SER A 91 10.90 -28.74 8.98
C SER A 91 10.82 -30.27 9.05
N ILE A 92 11.26 -30.84 10.17
CA ILE A 92 11.22 -32.30 10.43
C ILE A 92 9.77 -32.79 10.36
N LEU A 93 8.85 -32.06 11.01
CA LEU A 93 7.41 -32.31 10.98
C LEU A 93 6.79 -31.82 9.65
N HIS A 94 7.07 -32.54 8.56
CA HIS A 94 6.66 -32.17 7.20
C HIS A 94 5.22 -32.59 6.85
N SER A 95 4.66 -33.61 7.52
CA SER A 95 3.29 -34.08 7.26
C SER A 95 2.26 -33.12 7.85
N VAL A 96 1.76 -32.21 7.00
CA VAL A 96 0.75 -31.21 7.39
C VAL A 96 -0.52 -31.85 7.98
N PRO A 97 -1.14 -32.90 7.38
CA PRO A 97 -2.31 -33.54 7.97
C PRO A 97 -2.06 -34.17 9.34
N ALA A 98 -0.87 -34.75 9.54
CA ALA A 98 -0.49 -35.31 10.85
C ALA A 98 -0.36 -34.20 11.89
N CYS A 99 0.32 -33.09 11.57
CA CYS A 99 0.44 -31.95 12.46
C CYS A 99 -0.93 -31.37 12.83
N GLN A 100 -1.83 -31.22 11.86
CA GLN A 100 -3.21 -30.75 12.10
C GLN A 100 -3.96 -31.67 13.07
N SER A 101 -3.87 -32.99 12.86
CA SER A 101 -4.51 -33.99 13.72
C SER A 101 -3.98 -33.96 15.15
N ILE A 102 -2.64 -33.88 15.31
CA ILE A 102 -1.99 -33.76 16.63
C ILE A 102 -2.43 -32.48 17.35
N CYS A 103 -2.41 -31.34 16.65
CA CYS A 103 -2.84 -30.07 17.24
C CYS A 103 -4.33 -30.11 17.63
N LYS A 104 -5.20 -30.68 16.78
CA LYS A 104 -6.63 -30.83 17.10
C LYS A 104 -6.84 -31.68 18.35
N LYS A 105 -6.08 -32.77 18.51
CA LYS A 105 -6.11 -33.62 19.71
C LYS A 105 -5.60 -32.87 20.95
N ALA A 106 -4.50 -32.13 20.84
CA ALA A 106 -3.94 -31.33 21.93
C ALA A 106 -4.92 -30.26 22.43
N ILE A 107 -5.55 -29.52 21.52
CA ILE A 107 -6.58 -28.52 21.83
C ILE A 107 -7.76 -29.18 22.57
N SER A 108 -8.27 -30.29 22.03
CA SER A 108 -9.39 -31.03 22.63
C SER A 108 -9.06 -31.55 24.04
N SER A 109 -7.85 -32.08 24.22
CA SER A 109 -7.34 -32.53 25.52
C SER A 109 -7.27 -31.38 26.53
N SER A 110 -6.73 -30.23 26.13
CA SER A 110 -6.62 -29.03 26.98
C SER A 110 -7.99 -28.47 27.39
N LEU A 111 -8.95 -28.42 26.45
CA LEU A 111 -10.32 -27.98 26.75
C LEU A 111 -11.05 -28.92 27.72
N THR A 112 -10.73 -30.22 27.69
CA THR A 112 -11.34 -31.27 28.52
C THR A 112 -10.52 -31.64 29.78
N ASN A 113 -9.47 -30.88 30.12
CA ASN A 113 -8.56 -31.14 31.26
C ASN A 113 -7.90 -32.54 31.24
N GLY A 114 -7.58 -33.09 30.07
CA GLY A 114 -6.93 -34.40 29.95
C GLY A 114 -7.79 -35.58 30.39
N MET A 115 -9.09 -35.37 30.66
CA MET A 115 -10.01 -36.43 31.03
C MET A 115 -10.49 -37.15 29.76
N GLY A 116 -9.58 -37.93 29.19
CA GLY A 116 -9.89 -38.89 28.13
C GLY A 116 -11.08 -39.74 28.57
N SER A 117 -12.22 -39.58 27.88
CA SER A 117 -13.36 -40.50 27.90
C SER A 117 -14.48 -40.36 28.96
N VAL A 118 -14.54 -39.39 29.90
CA VAL A 118 -15.61 -39.44 30.95
C VAL A 118 -16.53 -38.21 31.10
N THR A 119 -16.36 -37.11 30.35
CA THR A 119 -17.48 -36.13 30.20
C THR A 119 -17.66 -35.72 28.75
N LYS A 120 -18.31 -36.59 27.98
CA LYS A 120 -18.76 -36.35 26.60
C LYS A 120 -19.73 -35.17 26.46
N GLU A 121 -20.20 -34.58 27.55
CA GLU A 121 -21.47 -33.86 27.55
C GLU A 121 -21.39 -32.34 27.32
N ASN A 122 -20.24 -31.74 27.01
CA ASN A 122 -20.22 -30.27 26.87
C ASN A 122 -19.21 -29.61 25.91
N TRP A 123 -18.14 -30.29 25.48
CA TRP A 123 -17.14 -29.71 24.54
C TRP A 123 -16.94 -30.52 23.25
N VAL A 124 -17.58 -31.68 23.14
CA VAL A 124 -17.39 -32.60 21.98
C VAL A 124 -18.36 -32.30 20.83
N GLU A 125 -19.52 -31.71 21.13
CA GLU A 125 -20.44 -31.24 20.09
C GLU A 125 -20.00 -29.85 19.62
N GLU A 126 -18.96 -29.83 18.79
CA GLU A 126 -18.61 -28.65 18.01
C GLU A 126 -19.79 -28.27 17.12
N ASP A 127 -20.34 -27.07 17.35
CA ASP A 127 -21.41 -26.54 16.54
C ASP A 127 -20.94 -25.22 15.91
N PRO A 128 -20.78 -25.15 14.57
CA PRO A 128 -20.44 -23.90 13.89
C PRO A 128 -21.42 -22.74 14.19
N ARG A 129 -22.65 -23.04 14.63
CA ARG A 129 -23.61 -22.01 15.08
C ARG A 129 -23.19 -21.30 16.36
N ASN A 130 -22.34 -21.94 17.17
CA ASN A 130 -21.75 -21.37 18.39
C ASN A 130 -20.43 -20.62 18.11
N GLY A 131 -20.06 -20.44 16.84
CA GLY A 131 -18.84 -19.77 16.40
C GLY A 131 -17.83 -20.72 15.79
N VAL A 132 -16.94 -20.17 14.95
CA VAL A 132 -15.85 -20.92 14.29
C VAL A 132 -14.52 -20.23 14.59
N CYS A 133 -13.72 -20.86 15.44
CA CYS A 133 -12.38 -20.41 15.83
C CYS A 133 -11.32 -21.21 15.04
N GLU A 134 -11.06 -20.82 13.80
CA GLU A 134 -10.03 -21.47 12.98
C GLU A 134 -8.63 -21.23 13.57
N VAL A 135 -7.92 -22.33 13.85
CA VAL A 135 -6.56 -22.32 14.38
C VAL A 135 -5.58 -22.62 13.25
N GLU A 136 -4.64 -21.71 13.02
CA GLU A 136 -3.50 -21.91 12.12
C GLU A 136 -2.31 -22.46 12.90
N VAL A 137 -1.71 -23.53 12.36
CA VAL A 137 -0.43 -24.10 12.80
C VAL A 137 0.59 -23.89 11.68
N ALA A 138 1.57 -23.04 11.92
CA ALA A 138 2.62 -22.70 10.97
C ALA A 138 3.97 -23.21 11.48
N ILE A 139 4.57 -24.18 10.79
CA ILE A 139 5.87 -24.73 11.13
C ILE A 139 6.88 -24.32 10.07
N SER A 140 7.96 -23.64 10.48
CA SER A 140 9.04 -23.26 9.57
C SER A 140 10.39 -23.41 10.27
N LYS A 141 11.29 -24.21 9.68
CA LYS A 141 12.58 -24.54 10.29
C LYS A 141 12.43 -25.03 11.73
N ASN A 142 11.46 -25.93 11.96
CA ASN A 142 11.07 -26.49 13.26
C ASN A 142 10.47 -25.49 14.27
N LEU A 143 10.39 -24.20 13.94
CA LEU A 143 9.70 -23.20 14.74
C LEU A 143 8.19 -23.25 14.44
N VAL A 144 7.40 -23.61 15.44
CA VAL A 144 5.94 -23.67 15.42
C VAL A 144 5.37 -22.33 15.88
N LYS A 145 4.43 -21.78 15.11
CA LYS A 145 3.53 -20.70 15.53
C LYS A 145 2.11 -21.20 15.53
N ILE A 146 1.41 -20.93 16.63
CA ILE A 146 -0.02 -21.21 16.78
C ILE A 146 -0.76 -19.87 16.75
N SER A 147 -1.78 -19.76 15.91
CA SER A 147 -2.55 -18.52 15.77
C SER A 147 -4.04 -18.78 15.56
N ILE A 148 -4.88 -17.83 15.92
CA ILE A 148 -6.31 -17.82 15.57
C ILE A 148 -6.54 -16.89 14.40
N ASP A 149 -7.28 -17.35 13.39
CA ASP A 149 -7.71 -16.47 12.30
C ASP A 149 -8.88 -15.59 12.72
N THR A 150 -8.63 -14.28 12.74
CA THR A 150 -9.67 -13.29 13.08
C THR A 150 -10.45 -12.81 11.86
N SER A 151 -9.92 -13.03 10.65
CA SER A 151 -10.48 -12.49 9.40
C SER A 151 -11.54 -13.42 8.78
N GLY A 152 -11.35 -14.74 8.83
CA GLY A 152 -12.22 -15.72 8.17
C GLY A 152 -12.02 -15.79 6.67
N ALA A 153 -12.83 -15.12 5.86
CA ALA A 153 -12.52 -15.01 4.44
C ALA A 153 -11.28 -14.11 4.22
N ALA A 154 -10.45 -14.39 3.21
CA ALA A 154 -9.31 -13.52 2.87
C ALA A 154 -9.75 -12.06 2.71
N LEU A 155 -8.98 -11.12 3.25
CA LEU A 155 -9.34 -9.69 3.29
C LEU A 155 -9.56 -9.09 1.90
N SER A 156 -8.91 -9.62 0.86
CA SER A 156 -9.16 -9.21 -0.53
C SER A 156 -10.64 -9.32 -0.94
N ARG A 157 -11.42 -10.23 -0.35
CA ARG A 157 -12.86 -10.34 -0.62
C ARG A 157 -13.65 -9.22 0.07
N ARG A 158 -13.65 -8.00 -0.49
CA ARG A 158 -14.28 -6.82 0.14
C ARG A 158 -15.80 -6.87 0.25
N GLY A 159 -16.46 -7.76 -0.50
CA GLY A 159 -17.92 -7.93 -0.52
C GLY A 159 -18.64 -7.28 -1.72
N TYR A 160 -17.95 -6.52 -2.57
CA TYR A 160 -18.58 -5.86 -3.75
C TYR A 160 -18.58 -6.71 -5.02
N ARG A 161 -17.79 -7.79 -5.09
CA ARG A 161 -17.62 -8.57 -6.32
C ARG A 161 -18.82 -9.49 -6.52
N THR A 162 -19.76 -9.08 -7.37
CA THR A 162 -21.02 -9.77 -7.63
C THR A 162 -20.90 -10.88 -8.67
N LYS A 163 -19.96 -10.75 -9.62
CA LYS A 163 -19.76 -11.71 -10.73
C LYS A 163 -18.27 -11.79 -11.11
N VAL A 164 -17.90 -12.87 -11.80
CA VAL A 164 -16.56 -13.07 -12.37
C VAL A 164 -16.73 -13.42 -13.84
N LEU A 165 -15.81 -12.97 -14.70
CA LEU A 165 -15.79 -13.40 -16.10
C LEU A 165 -15.29 -14.85 -16.17
N ASP A 166 -15.96 -15.69 -16.97
CA ASP A 166 -15.72 -17.14 -17.03
C ASP A 166 -14.27 -17.53 -17.38
N ASN A 167 -13.49 -16.62 -18.00
CA ASN A 167 -12.14 -16.89 -18.51
C ASN A 167 -11.04 -15.99 -17.91
N GLY A 168 -11.33 -15.18 -16.89
CA GLY A 168 -10.36 -14.23 -16.31
C GLY A 168 -10.10 -14.48 -14.83
N ALA A 169 -8.83 -14.56 -14.43
CA ALA A 169 -8.45 -14.46 -13.02
C ALA A 169 -8.36 -12.96 -12.65
N PRO A 170 -9.34 -12.38 -11.94
CA PRO A 170 -9.29 -10.97 -11.61
C PRO A 170 -8.12 -10.67 -10.68
N LEU A 171 -7.51 -9.50 -10.87
CA LEU A 171 -6.50 -8.97 -9.95
C LEU A 171 -7.07 -8.95 -8.53
N LYS A 172 -6.29 -9.47 -7.57
CA LYS A 172 -6.68 -9.41 -6.14
C LYS A 172 -6.77 -7.96 -5.68
N GLU A 173 -7.79 -7.66 -4.90
CA GLU A 173 -8.09 -6.34 -4.34
C GLU A 173 -6.93 -5.79 -3.48
N THR A 174 -6.29 -6.65 -2.70
CA THR A 174 -5.10 -6.28 -1.90
C THR A 174 -3.92 -5.87 -2.76
N LEU A 175 -3.74 -6.53 -3.92
CA LEU A 175 -2.68 -6.20 -4.86
C LEU A 175 -3.01 -4.91 -5.63
N ALA A 176 -4.28 -4.71 -6.03
CA ALA A 176 -4.75 -3.48 -6.65
C ALA A 176 -4.54 -2.26 -5.73
N ALA A 177 -4.92 -2.36 -4.44
CA ALA A 177 -4.62 -1.33 -3.45
C ALA A 177 -3.10 -1.12 -3.29
N GLY A 178 -2.32 -2.21 -3.27
CA GLY A 178 -0.87 -2.16 -3.18
C GLY A 178 -0.22 -1.38 -4.34
N ILE A 179 -0.61 -1.64 -5.60
CA ILE A 179 -0.05 -0.92 -6.75
C ILE A 179 -0.49 0.56 -6.77
N LEU A 180 -1.70 0.88 -6.31
CA LEU A 180 -2.13 2.28 -6.14
C LEU A 180 -1.27 3.02 -5.11
N MET A 181 -1.02 2.42 -3.95
CA MET A 181 -0.13 3.00 -2.93
C MET A 181 1.31 3.15 -3.46
N LEU A 182 1.83 2.13 -4.16
CA LEU A 182 3.16 2.19 -4.77
C LEU A 182 3.28 3.23 -5.89
N SER A 183 2.18 3.52 -6.58
CA SER A 183 2.11 4.57 -7.60
C SER A 183 2.18 5.99 -7.03
N ARG A 184 2.04 6.14 -5.69
CA ARG A 184 1.89 7.44 -5.02
C ARG A 184 0.76 8.27 -5.62
N TRP A 185 -0.27 7.61 -6.14
CA TRP A 185 -1.47 8.29 -6.59
C TRP A 185 -2.21 8.85 -5.37
N THR A 186 -2.74 10.06 -5.54
CA THR A 186 -3.54 10.77 -4.55
C THR A 186 -4.86 11.22 -5.19
N PRO A 187 -5.95 11.34 -4.39
CA PRO A 187 -7.30 11.63 -4.91
C PRO A 187 -7.45 12.87 -5.79
N ASP A 188 -6.57 13.86 -5.65
CA ASP A 188 -6.55 15.11 -6.41
C ASP A 188 -6.01 14.94 -7.86
N ARG A 189 -5.31 13.84 -8.13
CA ARG A 189 -4.70 13.55 -9.42
C ARG A 189 -5.63 12.68 -10.29
N PRO A 190 -5.77 12.97 -11.60
CA PRO A 190 -6.47 12.07 -12.49
C PRO A 190 -5.84 10.68 -12.48
N LEU A 191 -6.67 9.63 -12.51
CA LEU A 191 -6.21 8.26 -12.68
C LEU A 191 -6.90 7.63 -13.89
N TYR A 192 -6.13 6.91 -14.70
CA TYR A 192 -6.65 6.18 -15.85
C TYR A 192 -6.17 4.73 -15.86
N ASP A 193 -7.10 3.81 -16.07
CA ASP A 193 -6.80 2.40 -16.35
C ASP A 193 -7.34 2.01 -17.75
N PRO A 194 -6.48 1.98 -18.79
CA PRO A 194 -6.90 1.68 -20.16
C PRO A 194 -7.17 0.20 -20.43
N PHE A 195 -6.89 -0.68 -19.46
CA PHE A 195 -7.14 -2.12 -19.51
C PHE A 195 -7.92 -2.53 -18.26
N CYS A 196 -9.04 -1.84 -17.99
CA CYS A 196 -9.66 -1.88 -16.68
C CYS A 196 -10.26 -3.26 -16.32
N GLY A 197 -10.57 -4.11 -17.30
CA GLY A 197 -11.07 -5.46 -17.07
C GLY A 197 -12.28 -5.47 -16.14
N SER A 198 -12.17 -6.15 -15.00
CA SER A 198 -13.22 -6.21 -13.96
C SER A 198 -13.28 -4.99 -13.03
N GLY A 199 -12.42 -3.99 -13.24
CA GLY A 199 -12.46 -2.69 -12.59
C GLY A 199 -11.78 -2.62 -11.23
N THR A 200 -11.04 -3.65 -10.82
CA THR A 200 -10.48 -3.75 -9.46
C THR A 200 -9.63 -2.53 -9.08
N ILE A 201 -8.77 -2.05 -9.99
CA ILE A 201 -7.90 -0.89 -9.73
C ILE A 201 -8.74 0.38 -9.52
N LEU A 202 -9.68 0.66 -10.42
CA LEU A 202 -10.53 1.85 -10.33
C LEU A 202 -11.44 1.83 -9.10
N LEU A 203 -11.94 0.66 -8.73
CA LEU A 203 -12.77 0.50 -7.56
C LEU A 203 -11.99 0.73 -6.27
N GLU A 204 -10.81 0.11 -6.11
CA GLU A 204 -9.94 0.37 -4.96
C GLU A 204 -9.50 1.85 -4.91
N ALA A 205 -9.22 2.48 -6.06
CA ALA A 205 -8.92 3.91 -6.13
C ALA A 205 -10.09 4.76 -5.65
N ALA A 206 -11.32 4.42 -6.05
CA ALA A 206 -12.53 5.13 -5.60
C ALA A 206 -12.76 4.96 -4.09
N LEU A 207 -12.57 3.76 -3.54
CA LEU A 207 -12.67 3.50 -2.09
C LEU A 207 -11.60 4.25 -1.30
N MET A 208 -10.34 4.24 -1.77
CA MET A 208 -9.24 4.99 -1.16
C MET A 208 -9.52 6.50 -1.22
N GLY A 209 -10.00 6.99 -2.36
CA GLY A 209 -10.38 8.37 -2.60
C GLY A 209 -11.50 8.87 -1.70
N ARG A 210 -12.47 8.00 -1.43
CA ARG A 210 -13.56 8.24 -0.47
C ARG A 210 -13.17 7.98 0.99
N LYS A 211 -11.96 7.45 1.24
CA LYS A 211 -11.53 6.93 2.54
C LYS A 211 -12.48 5.88 3.13
N ILE A 212 -13.21 5.15 2.28
CA ILE A 212 -14.07 4.03 2.71
C ILE A 212 -13.19 2.85 3.06
N ALA A 213 -13.26 2.38 4.31
CA ALA A 213 -12.45 1.27 4.78
C ALA A 213 -12.81 -0.05 4.04
N PRO A 214 -11.81 -0.89 3.68
CA PRO A 214 -12.02 -2.09 2.87
C PRO A 214 -12.95 -3.13 3.52
N GLY A 215 -13.06 -3.13 4.85
CA GLY A 215 -13.87 -4.05 5.62
C GLY A 215 -15.32 -3.63 5.90
N MET A 216 -15.77 -2.47 5.39
CA MET A 216 -17.08 -1.92 5.75
C MET A 216 -18.27 -2.78 5.31
N ARG A 217 -18.14 -3.53 4.21
CA ARG A 217 -19.23 -4.28 3.57
C ARG A 217 -19.11 -5.81 3.73
N ARG A 218 -18.46 -6.27 4.79
CA ARG A 218 -18.24 -7.69 5.06
C ARG A 218 -18.19 -7.97 6.56
N SER A 219 -18.35 -9.24 6.91
CA SER A 219 -18.13 -9.79 8.25
C SER A 219 -16.74 -10.42 8.37
N PHE A 220 -16.34 -10.66 9.61
CA PHE A 220 -15.08 -11.31 9.99
C PHE A 220 -15.34 -12.47 10.96
N ALA A 221 -14.46 -13.48 10.97
CA ALA A 221 -14.63 -14.65 11.83
C ALA A 221 -14.71 -14.28 13.31
N ALA A 222 -13.85 -13.36 13.76
CA ALA A 222 -13.79 -12.92 15.15
C ALA A 222 -15.02 -12.12 15.62
N GLU A 223 -15.93 -11.68 14.73
CA GLU A 223 -17.21 -11.07 15.15
C GLU A 223 -18.10 -12.07 15.91
N SER A 224 -17.96 -13.36 15.60
CA SER A 224 -18.72 -14.44 16.27
C SER A 224 -18.09 -14.93 17.57
N ILE A 225 -16.89 -14.44 17.91
CA ILE A 225 -16.08 -14.96 19.01
C ILE A 225 -15.90 -13.86 20.06
N SER A 226 -16.84 -13.79 21.01
CA SER A 226 -16.88 -12.73 22.03
C SER A 226 -15.65 -12.69 22.94
N THR A 227 -14.93 -13.81 23.07
CA THR A 227 -13.69 -13.91 23.84
C THR A 227 -12.51 -13.17 23.19
N LEU A 228 -12.55 -12.95 21.86
CA LEU A 228 -11.50 -12.22 21.13
C LEU A 228 -11.75 -10.71 21.16
N SER A 229 -12.97 -10.29 20.85
CA SER A 229 -13.37 -8.89 20.84
C SER A 229 -14.88 -8.76 21.07
N PRO A 230 -15.33 -7.97 22.07
CA PRO A 230 -16.74 -7.68 22.26
C PRO A 230 -17.39 -7.00 21.04
N ALA A 231 -18.70 -7.21 20.85
CA ALA A 231 -19.47 -6.59 19.77
C ALA A 231 -19.40 -5.05 19.78
N SER A 232 -19.24 -4.44 20.96
CA SER A 232 -19.07 -2.99 21.10
C SER A 232 -17.79 -2.47 20.44
N GLU A 233 -16.69 -3.23 20.47
CA GLU A 233 -15.44 -2.83 19.83
C GLU A 233 -15.55 -2.88 18.30
N TRP A 234 -16.27 -3.86 17.76
CA TRP A 234 -16.59 -3.93 16.34
C TRP A 234 -17.45 -2.75 15.89
N ALA A 235 -18.50 -2.43 16.66
CA ALA A 235 -19.35 -1.28 16.38
C ALA A 235 -18.53 0.03 16.41
N GLN A 236 -17.68 0.21 17.43
CA GLN A 236 -16.81 1.38 17.55
C GLN A 236 -15.82 1.49 16.39
N ALA A 237 -15.18 0.38 15.98
CA ALA A 237 -14.23 0.40 14.88
C ALA A 237 -14.89 0.70 13.52
N ARG A 238 -16.13 0.25 13.30
CA ARG A 238 -16.92 0.61 12.11
C ARG A 238 -17.32 2.08 12.13
N GLU A 239 -17.70 2.62 13.29
CA GLU A 239 -18.02 4.04 13.43
C GLU A 239 -16.78 4.93 13.24
N GLU A 240 -15.62 4.54 13.79
CA GLU A 240 -14.34 5.24 13.55
C GLU A 240 -14.00 5.26 12.05
N ALA A 241 -14.15 4.12 11.37
CA ALA A 241 -13.88 4.02 9.94
C ALA A 241 -14.84 4.89 9.12
N LYS A 242 -16.14 4.86 9.45
CA LYS A 242 -17.17 5.68 8.81
C LYS A 242 -16.93 7.18 9.01
N GLY A 243 -16.51 7.58 10.20
CA GLY A 243 -16.17 8.98 10.53
C GLY A 243 -14.98 9.54 9.74
N LYS A 244 -14.17 8.69 9.11
CA LYS A 244 -13.05 9.09 8.23
C LYS A 244 -13.46 9.24 6.76
N GLU A 245 -14.65 8.79 6.38
CA GLU A 245 -15.11 8.85 5.00
C GLU A 245 -15.22 10.31 4.52
N VAL A 246 -14.69 10.58 3.34
CA VAL A 246 -14.87 11.88 2.68
C VAL A 246 -16.30 11.93 2.17
N GLU A 247 -17.02 13.03 2.37
CA GLU A 247 -18.38 13.17 1.82
C GLU A 247 -18.40 13.03 0.30
N GLU A 248 -19.46 12.41 -0.23
CA GLU A 248 -19.58 12.14 -1.66
C GLU A 248 -19.48 13.41 -2.51
N LYS A 249 -20.13 14.49 -2.09
CA LYS A 249 -20.13 15.77 -2.82
C LYS A 249 -18.72 16.36 -2.94
N VAL A 250 -17.90 16.20 -1.90
CA VAL A 250 -16.50 16.63 -1.90
C VAL A 250 -15.69 15.73 -2.82
N ALA A 251 -15.85 14.42 -2.67
CA ALA A 251 -15.13 13.45 -3.48
C ALA A 251 -15.44 13.53 -4.97
N ARG A 252 -16.70 13.81 -5.37
CA ARG A 252 -17.08 14.02 -6.77
C ARG A 252 -16.32 15.18 -7.44
N LYS A 253 -15.88 16.18 -6.67
CA LYS A 253 -15.09 17.30 -7.20
C LYS A 253 -13.60 16.99 -7.32
N GLN A 254 -13.10 16.03 -6.54
CA GLN A 254 -11.68 15.70 -6.45
C GLN A 254 -11.32 14.48 -7.32
N LEU A 255 -12.11 13.41 -7.19
CA LEU A 255 -11.87 12.14 -7.86
C LEU A 255 -12.18 12.22 -9.34
N ARG A 256 -11.13 12.06 -10.14
CA ARG A 256 -11.19 11.98 -11.60
C ARG A 256 -10.63 10.64 -12.03
N LEU A 257 -11.48 9.60 -11.98
CA LEU A 257 -11.11 8.24 -12.34
C LEU A 257 -11.70 7.91 -13.71
N PHE A 258 -10.86 7.38 -14.60
CA PHE A 258 -11.23 7.00 -15.95
C PHE A 258 -10.85 5.53 -16.17
N GLY A 259 -11.65 4.82 -16.95
CA GLY A 259 -11.36 3.44 -17.33
C GLY A 259 -11.83 3.11 -18.73
N SER A 260 -11.06 2.29 -19.42
CA SER A 260 -11.53 1.66 -20.65
C SER A 260 -11.16 0.20 -20.72
N ASP A 261 -11.92 -0.54 -21.50
CA ASP A 261 -11.56 -1.87 -21.96
C ASP A 261 -12.14 -2.09 -23.35
N ILE A 262 -11.51 -2.93 -24.17
CA ILE A 262 -12.00 -3.29 -25.49
C ILE A 262 -13.18 -4.28 -25.38
N ASP A 263 -13.24 -5.09 -24.32
CA ASP A 263 -14.36 -6.00 -24.07
C ASP A 263 -15.50 -5.27 -23.36
N GLN A 264 -16.61 -5.09 -24.08
CA GLN A 264 -17.83 -4.49 -23.55
C GLN A 264 -18.35 -5.22 -22.29
N ARG A 265 -18.19 -6.54 -22.20
CA ARG A 265 -18.62 -7.33 -21.03
C ARG A 265 -17.78 -6.98 -19.79
N ALA A 266 -16.49 -6.69 -19.98
CA ALA A 266 -15.61 -6.27 -18.90
C ALA A 266 -16.01 -4.89 -18.35
N VAL A 267 -16.31 -3.93 -19.24
CA VAL A 267 -16.81 -2.61 -18.85
C VAL A 267 -18.16 -2.70 -18.12
N GLN A 268 -19.10 -3.53 -18.61
CA GLN A 268 -20.38 -3.77 -17.94
C GLN A 268 -20.19 -4.41 -16.55
N LEU A 269 -19.25 -5.35 -16.42
CA LEU A 269 -18.92 -5.95 -15.13
C LEU A 269 -18.33 -4.92 -14.16
N THR A 270 -17.44 -4.05 -14.65
CA THR A 270 -16.89 -2.95 -13.85
C THR A 270 -18.00 -2.02 -13.34
N HIS A 271 -18.96 -1.65 -14.19
CA HIS A 271 -20.14 -0.88 -13.76
C HIS A 271 -20.91 -1.59 -12.64
N SER A 272 -21.14 -2.91 -12.76
CA SER A 272 -21.83 -3.70 -11.73
C SER A 272 -21.09 -3.66 -10.38
N HIS A 273 -19.76 -3.83 -10.40
CA HIS A 273 -18.95 -3.80 -9.18
C HIS A 273 -18.93 -2.41 -8.53
N LEU A 274 -18.80 -1.35 -9.33
CA LEU A 274 -18.82 0.02 -8.82
C LEU A 274 -20.17 0.37 -8.19
N ARG A 275 -21.29 -0.11 -8.78
CA ARG A 275 -22.63 0.03 -8.19
C ARG A 275 -22.77 -0.73 -6.89
N ALA A 276 -22.29 -1.97 -6.81
CA ALA A 276 -22.31 -2.76 -5.58
C ALA A 276 -21.48 -2.11 -4.44
N ALA A 277 -20.43 -1.36 -4.80
CA ALA A 277 -19.60 -0.60 -3.87
C ALA A 277 -20.11 0.84 -3.60
N ASP A 278 -21.16 1.30 -4.30
CA ASP A 278 -21.72 2.66 -4.23
C ASP A 278 -20.71 3.78 -4.57
N VAL A 279 -19.88 3.54 -5.59
CA VAL A 279 -18.82 4.47 -6.04
C VAL A 279 -18.84 4.77 -7.55
N GLN A 280 -19.88 4.33 -8.26
CA GLN A 280 -20.02 4.49 -9.72
C GLN A 280 -19.89 5.93 -10.21
N GLN A 281 -20.36 6.90 -9.43
CA GLN A 281 -20.33 8.33 -9.75
C GLN A 281 -18.92 8.92 -9.85
N HIS A 282 -17.90 8.22 -9.34
CA HIS A 282 -16.51 8.69 -9.32
C HIS A 282 -15.70 8.19 -10.52
N VAL A 283 -16.26 7.27 -11.33
CA VAL A 283 -15.53 6.59 -12.40
C VAL A 283 -16.26 6.79 -13.73
N GLN A 284 -15.55 7.32 -14.71
CA GLN A 284 -16.02 7.41 -16.09
C GLN A 284 -15.47 6.21 -16.88
N LEU A 285 -16.36 5.43 -17.47
CA LEU A 285 -15.99 4.23 -18.21
C LEU A 285 -16.37 4.36 -19.69
N SER A 286 -15.55 3.79 -20.55
CA SER A 286 -15.82 3.68 -21.99
C SER A 286 -15.39 2.32 -22.53
N VAL A 287 -16.16 1.78 -23.47
CA VAL A 287 -15.69 0.65 -24.28
C VAL A 287 -14.79 1.22 -25.37
N ALA A 288 -13.49 0.97 -25.28
CA ALA A 288 -12.52 1.53 -26.20
C ALA A 288 -11.25 0.69 -26.27
N ASP A 289 -10.71 0.59 -27.48
CA ASP A 289 -9.35 0.10 -27.74
C ASP A 289 -8.35 1.20 -27.32
N VAL A 290 -7.31 0.84 -26.57
CA VAL A 290 -6.29 1.78 -26.09
C VAL A 290 -5.58 2.51 -27.24
N ALA A 291 -5.49 1.89 -28.42
CA ALA A 291 -4.92 2.52 -29.62
C ALA A 291 -5.75 3.71 -30.11
N ARG A 292 -7.07 3.71 -29.85
CA ARG A 292 -8.05 4.65 -30.38
C ARG A 292 -8.68 5.57 -29.33
N VAL A 293 -8.47 5.28 -28.05
CA VAL A 293 -9.07 6.06 -26.97
C VAL A 293 -8.52 7.49 -26.94
N ALA A 294 -9.41 8.45 -26.69
CA ALA A 294 -9.00 9.83 -26.46
C ALA A 294 -8.19 9.91 -25.16
N PRO A 295 -7.12 10.73 -25.09
CA PRO A 295 -6.39 10.94 -23.86
C PRO A 295 -7.34 11.45 -22.75
N PRO A 296 -7.25 10.90 -21.51
CA PRO A 296 -8.05 11.39 -20.40
C PRO A 296 -7.75 12.86 -20.11
N PRO A 297 -8.74 13.65 -19.66
CA PRO A 297 -8.56 15.06 -19.40
C PRO A 297 -7.71 15.30 -18.15
N GLY A 298 -6.98 16.42 -18.16
CA GLY A 298 -6.19 16.90 -17.02
C GLY A 298 -4.69 16.62 -17.14
N GLU A 299 -3.94 17.21 -16.23
CA GLU A 299 -2.48 17.14 -16.17
C GLU A 299 -2.02 16.42 -14.90
N PHE A 300 -0.76 15.99 -14.91
CA PHE A 300 -0.10 15.34 -13.77
C PHE A 300 -0.82 14.07 -13.26
N GLY A 301 -1.58 13.41 -14.13
CA GLY A 301 -2.30 12.18 -13.80
C GLY A 301 -1.40 10.94 -13.70
N CYS A 302 -2.02 9.84 -13.32
CA CYS A 302 -1.41 8.52 -13.27
C CYS A 302 -2.16 7.57 -14.20
N ILE A 303 -1.45 6.89 -15.09
CA ILE A 303 -1.93 5.62 -15.64
C ILE A 303 -1.54 4.55 -14.63
N VAL A 304 -2.51 3.83 -14.06
CA VAL A 304 -2.27 2.67 -13.19
C VAL A 304 -3.04 1.51 -13.77
N THR A 305 -2.33 0.49 -14.26
CA THR A 305 -2.97 -0.55 -15.07
C THR A 305 -2.30 -1.91 -14.93
N ASN A 306 -3.04 -2.95 -15.30
CA ASN A 306 -2.60 -4.34 -15.34
C ASN A 306 -2.82 -4.85 -16.78
N PRO A 307 -1.91 -4.52 -17.72
CA PRO A 307 -2.09 -4.88 -19.12
C PRO A 307 -2.12 -6.40 -19.31
N PRO A 308 -2.62 -6.91 -20.44
CA PRO A 308 -2.57 -8.33 -20.76
C PRO A 308 -1.12 -8.85 -20.77
N TYR A 309 -0.86 -9.98 -20.10
CA TYR A 309 0.43 -10.68 -20.15
C TYR A 309 0.21 -12.20 -20.05
N GLY A 310 1.18 -12.98 -20.55
CA GLY A 310 1.06 -14.44 -20.61
C GLY A 310 0.17 -14.96 -21.74
N MET A 311 -0.21 -14.07 -22.68
CA MET A 311 -0.85 -14.43 -23.95
C MET A 311 0.23 -14.81 -25.00
N ARG A 312 -0.17 -15.07 -26.25
CA ARG A 312 0.80 -15.20 -27.35
C ARG A 312 1.69 -13.95 -27.38
N LEU A 313 3.00 -14.12 -27.58
CA LEU A 313 4.00 -13.04 -27.52
C LEU A 313 3.56 -11.78 -28.28
N GLY A 314 3.04 -11.93 -29.50
CA GLY A 314 2.60 -10.79 -30.32
C GLY A 314 1.37 -10.02 -29.80
N GLU A 315 0.50 -10.63 -29.00
CA GLU A 315 -0.66 -9.94 -28.42
C GLU A 315 -0.27 -9.07 -27.22
N SER A 316 0.65 -9.57 -26.37
CA SER A 316 1.17 -8.82 -25.22
C SER A 316 2.01 -7.63 -25.70
N GLN A 317 2.90 -7.85 -26.67
CA GLN A 317 3.70 -6.80 -27.29
C GLN A 317 2.82 -5.69 -27.89
N ARG A 318 1.82 -6.06 -28.69
CA ARG A 318 0.90 -5.08 -29.30
C ARG A 318 0.18 -4.23 -28.24
N ALA A 319 -0.33 -4.85 -27.18
CA ALA A 319 -0.99 -4.12 -26.10
C ALA A 319 -0.03 -3.13 -25.41
N ASN A 320 1.23 -3.53 -25.19
CA ASN A 320 2.27 -2.68 -24.61
C ASN A 320 2.62 -1.50 -25.55
N GLU A 321 2.76 -1.73 -26.85
CA GLU A 321 3.05 -0.68 -27.85
C GLU A 321 1.89 0.33 -27.98
N GLU A 322 0.64 -0.14 -27.96
CA GLU A 322 -0.54 0.72 -27.98
C GLU A 322 -0.65 1.55 -26.70
N LEU A 323 -0.34 0.96 -25.53
CA LEU A 323 -0.21 1.68 -24.26
C LEU A 323 0.92 2.74 -24.32
N ALA A 324 2.05 2.41 -24.92
CA ALA A 324 3.15 3.35 -25.13
C ALA A 324 2.73 4.54 -26.01
N SER A 325 1.95 4.28 -27.07
CA SER A 325 1.38 5.30 -27.95
C SER A 325 0.45 6.26 -27.21
N LEU A 326 -0.46 5.72 -26.38
CA LEU A 326 -1.30 6.52 -25.50
C LEU A 326 -0.46 7.35 -24.53
N TRP A 327 0.47 6.71 -23.80
CA TRP A 327 1.27 7.39 -22.80
C TRP A 327 2.10 8.51 -23.43
N ARG A 328 2.66 8.34 -24.65
CA ARG A 328 3.37 9.39 -25.39
C ARG A 328 2.55 10.67 -25.56
N LYS A 329 1.24 10.57 -25.78
CA LYS A 329 0.33 11.73 -25.92
C LYS A 329 0.06 12.48 -24.60
N LEU A 330 0.37 11.87 -23.45
CA LEU A 330 0.12 12.42 -22.11
C LEU A 330 1.43 12.93 -21.50
N ASP A 331 1.74 14.22 -21.70
CA ASP A 331 3.07 14.79 -21.41
C ASP A 331 3.48 14.80 -19.94
N THR A 332 2.54 15.04 -19.03
CA THR A 332 2.80 15.19 -17.59
C THR A 332 2.42 13.97 -16.78
N TRP A 333 1.93 12.91 -17.43
CA TRP A 333 1.40 11.74 -16.75
C TRP A 333 2.49 10.73 -16.42
N SER A 334 2.35 10.10 -15.25
CA SER A 334 3.15 8.94 -14.85
C SER A 334 2.46 7.64 -15.29
N LEU A 335 3.24 6.62 -15.63
CA LEU A 335 2.76 5.28 -15.95
C LEU A 335 3.22 4.30 -14.87
N PHE A 336 2.27 3.51 -14.37
CA PHE A 336 2.47 2.44 -13.42
C PHE A 336 1.78 1.18 -13.96
N ALA A 337 2.57 0.17 -14.30
CA ALA A 337 2.04 -1.06 -14.89
C ALA A 337 2.46 -2.27 -14.04
N LEU A 338 1.51 -3.16 -13.79
CA LEU A 338 1.78 -4.50 -13.27
C LEU A 338 1.88 -5.47 -14.45
N SER A 339 3.09 -5.87 -14.82
CA SER A 339 3.32 -6.77 -15.96
C SER A 339 4.16 -7.98 -15.58
N GLY A 340 3.77 -9.15 -16.09
CA GLY A 340 4.60 -10.36 -16.07
C GLY A 340 5.54 -10.47 -17.28
N ASP A 341 5.44 -9.55 -18.23
CA ASP A 341 6.24 -9.55 -19.46
C ASP A 341 7.66 -9.00 -19.20
N VAL A 342 8.66 -9.77 -19.60
CA VAL A 342 10.08 -9.40 -19.47
C VAL A 342 10.50 -8.33 -20.48
N HIS A 343 9.79 -8.21 -21.60
CA HIS A 343 10.04 -7.24 -22.68
C HIS A 343 9.26 -5.93 -22.49
N PHE A 344 8.50 -5.78 -21.40
CA PHE A 344 7.63 -4.63 -21.18
C PHE A 344 8.34 -3.26 -21.34
N GLU A 345 9.57 -3.09 -20.83
CA GLU A 345 10.31 -1.82 -20.97
C GLU A 345 10.72 -1.53 -22.43
N GLU A 346 11.00 -2.59 -23.20
CA GLU A 346 11.36 -2.51 -24.62
C GLU A 346 10.14 -2.08 -25.44
N ASP A 347 9.00 -2.74 -25.22
CA ASP A 347 7.73 -2.43 -25.90
C ASP A 347 7.20 -1.03 -25.55
N ILE A 348 7.36 -0.61 -24.28
CA ILE A 348 7.01 0.76 -23.85
C ILE A 348 8.00 1.80 -24.40
N GLY A 349 9.20 1.38 -24.82
CA GLY A 349 10.26 2.24 -25.34
C GLY A 349 10.89 3.14 -24.28
N ARG A 350 10.75 2.81 -22.99
CA ARG A 350 11.34 3.55 -21.87
C ARG A 350 11.68 2.62 -20.70
N LYS A 351 12.89 2.78 -20.16
CA LYS A 351 13.29 2.10 -18.91
C LYS A 351 12.48 2.61 -17.72
N ALA A 352 12.12 1.71 -16.82
CA ALA A 352 11.41 2.06 -15.61
C ALA A 352 12.32 2.85 -14.65
N THR A 353 11.79 3.93 -14.07
CA THR A 353 12.46 4.67 -13.00
C THR A 353 12.51 3.89 -11.69
N LYS A 354 11.54 3.01 -11.43
CA LYS A 354 11.54 2.07 -10.31
C LYS A 354 10.90 0.76 -10.72
N ARG A 355 11.44 -0.35 -10.21
CA ARG A 355 10.90 -1.71 -10.35
C ARG A 355 10.66 -2.30 -8.97
N ARG A 356 9.52 -2.97 -8.79
CA ARG A 356 9.23 -3.76 -7.59
C ARG A 356 8.67 -5.11 -8.00
N LYS A 357 9.26 -6.17 -7.47
CA LYS A 357 8.77 -7.53 -7.67
C LYS A 357 7.54 -7.76 -6.81
N LEU A 358 6.43 -8.09 -7.46
CA LEU A 358 5.16 -8.43 -6.84
C LEU A 358 4.71 -9.80 -7.34
N TYR A 359 3.63 -10.34 -6.75
CA TYR A 359 3.09 -11.64 -7.12
C TYR A 359 1.58 -11.54 -7.33
N ASN A 360 1.12 -11.79 -8.56
CA ASN A 360 -0.29 -11.96 -8.86
C ASN A 360 -0.65 -13.46 -8.77
N GLY A 361 -1.07 -13.89 -7.57
CA GLY A 361 -1.20 -15.31 -7.28
C GLY A 361 0.18 -15.99 -7.22
N LYS A 362 0.40 -17.01 -8.06
CA LYS A 362 1.71 -17.67 -8.20
C LYS A 362 2.60 -17.02 -9.28
N LEU A 363 2.04 -16.11 -10.09
CA LEU A 363 2.76 -15.49 -11.19
C LEU A 363 3.63 -14.33 -10.66
N PRO A 364 4.96 -14.38 -10.86
CA PRO A 364 5.81 -13.24 -10.57
C PRO A 364 5.52 -12.12 -11.57
N CYS A 365 5.33 -10.91 -11.07
CA CYS A 365 5.12 -9.72 -11.88
C CYS A 365 6.06 -8.60 -11.40
N GLN A 366 6.26 -7.61 -12.26
CA GLN A 366 6.96 -6.38 -11.90
C GLN A 366 5.97 -5.22 -11.93
N HIS A 367 5.91 -4.47 -10.84
CA HIS A 367 5.33 -3.14 -10.84
C HIS A 367 6.41 -2.16 -11.30
N GLN A 368 6.20 -1.57 -12.47
CA GLN A 368 7.15 -0.69 -13.12
C GLN A 368 6.60 0.73 -13.16
N ALA A 369 7.42 1.70 -12.74
CA ALA A 369 7.07 3.11 -12.70
C ALA A 369 7.85 3.89 -13.76
N GLY A 370 7.16 4.63 -14.62
CA GLY A 370 7.74 5.59 -15.56
C GLY A 370 7.19 6.99 -15.29
N THR A 371 8.06 7.97 -15.08
CA THR A 371 7.63 9.38 -14.90
C THR A 371 8.12 10.21 -16.08
N LYS A 372 7.23 11.04 -16.64
CA LYS A 372 7.65 12.07 -17.58
C LYS A 372 7.98 13.35 -16.82
N ILE A 373 9.21 13.81 -16.97
CA ILE A 373 9.60 15.16 -16.54
C ILE A 373 9.74 15.98 -17.80
N LYS A 374 8.71 16.75 -18.16
CA LYS A 374 8.87 17.75 -19.21
C LYS A 374 9.60 18.94 -18.59
N ARG A 375 10.86 19.16 -18.97
CA ARG A 375 11.54 20.45 -18.72
C ARG A 375 10.78 21.48 -19.57
N TYR A 376 9.89 22.24 -18.94
CA TYR A 376 9.31 23.42 -19.58
C TYR A 376 10.41 24.48 -19.66
N ALA A 377 11.15 24.49 -20.77
CA ALA A 377 11.99 25.61 -21.15
C ALA A 377 11.07 26.76 -21.60
N GLU A 378 11.19 27.88 -20.87
CA GLU A 378 10.82 29.26 -21.24
C GLU A 378 9.34 29.61 -21.52
N GLY A 379 8.83 30.60 -20.79
CA GLY A 379 7.71 31.42 -21.28
C GLY A 379 6.66 31.90 -20.27
N LYS A 380 6.41 31.24 -19.13
CA LYS A 380 5.37 31.69 -18.18
C LYS A 380 5.83 31.57 -16.73
N LYS A 381 5.97 32.74 -16.07
CA LYS A 381 6.49 32.94 -14.69
C LYS A 381 5.80 32.12 -13.57
N GLY A 382 4.70 31.42 -13.84
CA GLY A 382 3.95 30.64 -12.83
C GLY A 382 4.22 29.12 -12.77
N LEU A 383 4.90 28.52 -13.77
CA LEU A 383 5.02 27.06 -13.87
C LEU A 383 6.30 26.44 -13.25
N ARG A 384 7.23 27.27 -12.74
CA ARG A 384 8.46 26.76 -12.08
C ARG A 384 8.20 26.04 -10.75
N LEU A 385 7.07 26.32 -10.06
CA LEU A 385 6.75 25.71 -8.76
C LEU A 385 6.55 24.18 -8.84
N VAL A 386 5.75 23.72 -9.80
CA VAL A 386 5.21 22.35 -9.78
C VAL A 386 6.30 21.31 -10.07
N THR A 387 7.17 21.62 -11.03
CA THR A 387 8.31 20.75 -11.41
C THR A 387 9.32 20.61 -10.28
N VAL A 388 9.58 21.70 -9.56
CA VAL A 388 10.48 21.70 -8.39
C VAL A 388 9.84 20.91 -7.25
N MET A 389 8.55 21.11 -6.93
CA MET A 389 7.87 20.33 -5.88
C MET A 389 7.79 18.83 -6.18
N GLN A 390 7.62 18.43 -7.45
CA GLN A 390 7.66 17.00 -7.82
C GLN A 390 9.08 16.41 -7.71
N MET A 391 10.12 17.13 -8.14
CA MET A 391 11.51 16.69 -7.95
C MET A 391 11.87 16.59 -6.45
N VAL A 392 11.38 17.54 -5.68
CA VAL A 392 11.57 17.62 -4.23
C VAL A 392 10.81 16.47 -3.53
N ASN A 393 9.55 16.19 -3.86
CA ASN A 393 8.82 15.00 -3.34
C ASN A 393 9.44 13.65 -3.74
N VAL A 394 10.14 13.58 -4.88
CA VAL A 394 10.84 12.37 -5.32
C VAL A 394 12.18 12.19 -4.58
N ARG A 395 12.82 13.28 -4.11
CA ARG A 395 14.14 13.27 -3.45
C ARG A 395 14.11 13.47 -1.92
N ILE A 396 13.05 14.02 -1.32
CA ILE A 396 12.97 14.33 0.12
C ILE A 396 12.85 13.09 1.03
N ASP A 397 12.47 11.91 0.51
CA ASP A 397 12.21 10.70 1.34
C ASP A 397 13.46 10.04 1.99
N ARG A 398 14.62 10.72 2.04
CA ARG A 398 15.82 10.27 2.79
C ARG A 398 16.25 11.26 3.87
N TRP A 399 15.34 11.68 4.74
CA TRP A 399 15.71 12.37 5.99
C TRP A 399 15.13 11.63 7.19
N VAL A 400 15.99 10.91 7.90
CA VAL A 400 15.71 10.39 9.23
C VAL A 400 16.13 11.47 10.22
N CYS A 401 15.16 12.06 10.93
CA CYS A 401 15.44 12.96 12.04
C CYS A 401 15.81 12.12 13.27
N ILE A 402 17.11 11.98 13.55
CA ILE A 402 17.56 11.52 14.86
C ILE A 402 17.62 12.76 15.75
N LYS A 403 16.78 12.77 16.80
CA LYS A 403 16.82 13.79 17.86
C LYS A 403 18.21 13.77 18.54
N ASN A 404 18.75 14.97 18.76
CA ASN A 404 19.86 15.32 19.69
C ASN A 404 21.33 15.26 19.22
N CYS A 405 21.70 15.86 18.07
CA CYS A 405 22.95 16.63 18.03
C CYS A 405 22.89 17.72 16.94
N GLY A 406 23.37 18.92 17.26
CA GLY A 406 23.48 20.03 16.32
C GLY A 406 24.56 19.77 15.27
N ALA A 407 24.27 20.21 14.04
CA ALA A 407 25.16 20.32 12.88
C ALA A 407 25.83 19.01 12.41
N CYS A 408 25.20 18.36 11.42
CA CYS A 408 25.80 17.73 10.22
C CYS A 408 24.74 16.84 9.56
N CYS A 409 24.26 17.23 8.36
CA CYS A 409 23.33 16.42 7.57
C CYS A 409 24.02 15.97 6.28
N TYR A 410 24.17 14.66 6.08
CA TYR A 410 24.76 14.10 4.86
C TYR A 410 23.71 13.41 3.98
N LEU A 411 23.83 13.62 2.67
CA LEU A 411 23.09 12.91 1.64
C LEU A 411 23.80 11.57 1.38
N ALA A 412 23.22 10.43 1.77
CA ALA A 412 23.78 9.12 1.42
C ALA A 412 23.37 8.72 -0.01
N PRO A 413 24.28 8.59 -0.99
CA PRO A 413 24.04 7.85 -2.22
C PRO A 413 23.92 6.35 -1.88
N ASP A 414 23.36 5.55 -2.78
CA ASP A 414 23.23 4.10 -2.59
C ASP A 414 24.56 3.44 -2.21
N PHE A 415 24.74 3.17 -0.92
CA PHE A 415 25.72 2.21 -0.44
C PHE A 415 25.05 0.83 -0.45
N GLY A 416 25.75 -0.17 -0.98
CA GLY A 416 25.50 -1.56 -0.61
C GLY A 416 25.66 -1.74 0.92
N PRO A 417 25.41 -2.94 1.46
CA PRO A 417 25.36 -3.15 2.91
C PRO A 417 26.68 -2.92 3.68
N GLU A 418 27.78 -2.55 3.03
CA GLU A 418 29.07 -2.29 3.68
C GLU A 418 29.66 -0.90 3.29
N PRO A 419 30.22 -0.15 4.25
CA PRO A 419 30.85 1.14 4.00
C PRO A 419 32.21 0.98 3.29
N PRO A 420 32.62 1.95 2.43
CA PRO A 420 33.91 1.90 1.75
C PRO A 420 35.07 2.03 2.75
N GLU A 421 36.14 1.25 2.52
CA GLU A 421 37.30 1.15 3.41
C GLU A 421 38.24 2.39 3.36
N ASP A 422 38.11 3.26 2.34
CA ASP A 422 38.99 4.41 2.12
C ASP A 422 38.23 5.77 2.09
N PRO A 423 38.53 6.70 3.02
CA PRO A 423 37.95 8.05 3.07
C PRO A 423 38.18 8.92 1.81
N GLU A 424 39.27 8.75 1.06
CA GLU A 424 39.56 9.57 -0.12
C GLU A 424 38.69 9.21 -1.34
N ASP A 425 38.31 7.94 -1.48
CA ASP A 425 37.43 7.46 -2.56
C ASP A 425 35.97 7.90 -2.33
N ALA A 426 35.55 8.05 -1.06
CA ALA A 426 34.28 8.68 -0.69
C ALA A 426 34.25 10.17 -1.08
N GLN A 427 35.37 10.88 -0.90
CA GLN A 427 35.47 12.33 -1.14
C GLN A 427 35.49 12.70 -2.63
N LYS A 428 36.12 11.88 -3.48
CA LYS A 428 36.13 12.09 -4.95
C LYS A 428 34.76 11.90 -5.60
N ARG A 429 33.90 11.04 -5.05
CA ARG A 429 32.56 10.74 -5.60
C ARG A 429 31.47 11.73 -5.18
N LEU A 430 31.72 12.52 -4.13
CA LEU A 430 30.81 13.55 -3.60
C LEU A 430 30.74 14.83 -4.47
N TYR A 431 31.73 15.10 -5.31
CA TYR A 431 31.89 16.41 -5.97
C TYR A 431 31.22 16.57 -7.35
N ASN A 432 30.41 15.63 -7.82
CA ASN A 432 29.88 15.63 -9.19
C ASN A 432 28.46 16.23 -9.37
N VAL A 433 28.00 17.07 -8.46
CA VAL A 433 26.83 17.94 -8.69
C VAL A 433 27.34 19.36 -8.96
N PRO A 434 27.15 19.92 -10.17
CA PRO A 434 27.60 21.28 -10.46
C PRO A 434 26.97 22.29 -9.49
N LYS A 435 27.80 23.10 -8.83
CA LYS A 435 27.41 24.14 -7.85
C LYS A 435 26.31 25.09 -8.39
N ARG A 436 26.28 25.27 -9.71
CA ARG A 436 25.29 26.06 -10.46
C ARG A 436 23.86 25.50 -10.37
N ASP A 437 23.69 24.17 -10.37
CA ASP A 437 22.38 23.53 -10.30
C ASP A 437 21.75 23.65 -8.90
N PHE A 438 22.59 23.79 -7.86
CA PHE A 438 22.13 23.99 -6.49
C PHE A 438 21.68 25.44 -6.24
N GLN A 439 22.43 26.42 -6.76
CA GLN A 439 22.07 27.84 -6.68
C GLN A 439 20.81 28.16 -7.49
N GLU A 440 20.63 27.57 -8.67
CA GLU A 440 19.42 27.80 -9.49
C GLU A 440 18.14 27.25 -8.84
N VAL A 441 18.23 26.13 -8.11
CA VAL A 441 17.11 25.55 -7.35
C VAL A 441 16.77 26.40 -6.13
N ALA A 442 17.78 26.88 -5.40
CA ALA A 442 17.59 27.77 -4.25
C ALA A 442 17.00 29.13 -4.66
N ILE A 443 17.54 29.76 -5.71
CA ILE A 443 17.03 31.02 -6.28
C ILE A 443 15.61 30.81 -6.83
N GLY A 444 15.33 29.63 -7.42
CA GLY A 444 14.01 29.24 -7.87
C GLY A 444 12.99 29.15 -6.73
N ALA A 445 13.36 28.54 -5.61
CA ALA A 445 12.51 28.42 -4.42
C ALA A 445 12.24 29.79 -3.75
N CYS A 446 13.24 30.69 -3.72
CA CYS A 446 13.09 32.03 -3.15
C CYS A 446 12.17 32.94 -3.99
N LYS A 447 12.29 32.92 -5.33
CA LYS A 447 11.39 33.68 -6.23
C LYS A 447 9.93 33.23 -6.16
N VAL A 448 9.73 31.95 -5.84
CA VAL A 448 8.41 31.35 -5.58
C VAL A 448 7.79 31.90 -4.29
N MET A 449 8.61 32.09 -3.25
CA MET A 449 8.15 32.67 -2.00
C MET A 449 7.78 34.14 -2.12
N GLU A 450 8.53 34.90 -2.93
CA GLU A 450 8.27 36.32 -3.24
C GLU A 450 6.91 36.51 -3.94
N ALA A 451 6.54 35.59 -4.84
CA ALA A 451 5.25 35.60 -5.52
C ALA A 451 4.07 35.22 -4.59
N GLU A 452 4.31 34.36 -3.60
CA GLU A 452 3.28 33.91 -2.62
C GLU A 452 3.24 34.76 -1.34
N GLN A 453 4.18 35.69 -1.16
CA GLN A 453 4.25 36.63 -0.03
C GLN A 453 2.99 37.50 0.09
N ARG A 454 2.28 37.74 -1.03
CA ARG A 454 0.99 38.45 -1.08
C ARG A 454 -0.21 37.61 -0.62
N ARG A 455 -0.06 36.28 -0.47
CA ARG A 455 -1.16 35.33 -0.18
C ARG A 455 -1.03 34.59 1.16
N MET A 456 0.16 34.54 1.75
CA MET A 456 0.41 33.82 3.00
C MET A 456 0.12 34.67 4.25
N ARG A 457 -0.49 34.06 5.28
CA ARG A 457 -0.64 34.68 6.61
C ARG A 457 0.75 34.87 7.25
N SER A 458 0.97 36.02 7.89
CA SER A 458 2.31 36.48 8.37
C SER A 458 3.05 35.48 9.28
N GLY A 459 2.33 34.67 10.07
CA GLY A 459 2.92 33.67 10.97
C GLY A 459 3.41 32.38 10.29
N THR A 460 2.97 32.09 9.06
CA THR A 460 3.49 30.97 8.26
C THR A 460 4.75 31.38 7.51
N LEU A 461 4.78 32.63 7.03
CA LEU A 461 5.93 33.21 6.36
C LEU A 461 7.17 33.27 7.29
N LYS A 462 6.99 33.73 8.53
CA LYS A 462 8.07 33.80 9.52
C LYS A 462 8.67 32.44 9.89
N ARG A 463 7.83 31.39 10.00
CA ARG A 463 8.31 30.03 10.29
C ARG A 463 9.10 29.45 9.12
N LEU A 464 8.63 29.69 7.91
CA LEU A 464 9.31 29.23 6.69
C LEU A 464 10.65 29.97 6.48
N GLN A 465 10.67 31.29 6.73
CA GLN A 465 11.89 32.10 6.68
C GLN A 465 12.92 31.63 7.71
N GLN A 466 12.48 31.34 8.94
CA GLN A 466 13.36 30.79 9.97
C GLN A 466 13.91 29.41 9.58
N THR A 467 13.08 28.51 9.05
CA THR A 467 13.54 27.20 8.54
C THR A 467 14.58 27.35 7.43
N ILE A 468 14.48 28.37 6.58
CA ILE A 468 15.47 28.60 5.50
C ILE A 468 16.78 29.14 6.08
N ILE A 469 16.72 30.11 6.99
CA ILE A 469 17.91 30.62 7.69
C ILE A 469 18.61 29.48 8.46
N ASP A 470 17.83 28.64 9.12
CA ASP A 470 18.33 27.49 9.90
C ASP A 470 18.95 26.38 9.02
N VAL A 471 18.52 26.26 7.76
CA VAL A 471 18.99 25.24 6.80
C VAL A 471 20.21 25.72 6.00
N PHE A 472 20.32 27.02 5.70
CA PHE A 472 21.34 27.55 4.80
C PHE A 472 22.43 28.39 5.48
N GLY A 473 22.29 28.74 6.76
CA GLY A 473 23.31 29.44 7.53
C GLY A 473 23.64 30.88 7.06
N ASP A 474 24.74 31.44 7.57
CA ASP A 474 25.15 32.85 7.44
C ASP A 474 25.72 33.25 6.06
N GLU A 475 25.41 32.50 5.00
CA GLU A 475 25.63 32.94 3.61
C GLU A 475 24.50 33.90 3.12
N SER A 476 23.60 34.30 4.02
CA SER A 476 22.56 35.32 3.79
C SER A 476 23.08 36.77 3.72
N LEU A 477 24.37 37.03 3.97
CA LEU A 477 24.94 38.39 3.90
C LEU A 477 25.07 38.93 2.47
N GLU A 478 25.07 38.08 1.43
CA GLU A 478 24.91 38.54 0.04
C GLU A 478 23.46 38.96 -0.26
N TYR A 479 22.48 38.41 0.47
CA TYR A 479 21.07 38.74 0.29
C TYR A 479 20.73 40.13 0.84
N ASP A 480 21.31 40.53 1.97
CA ASP A 480 21.12 41.87 2.55
C ASP A 480 21.79 42.98 1.71
N ARG A 481 22.89 42.66 1.01
CA ARG A 481 23.50 43.53 -0.01
C ARG A 481 22.67 43.57 -1.30
N TYR A 482 22.12 42.44 -1.73
CA TYR A 482 21.25 42.36 -2.91
C TYR A 482 19.94 43.13 -2.71
N LEU A 483 19.32 43.06 -1.52
CA LEU A 483 18.13 43.82 -1.18
C LEU A 483 18.37 45.34 -1.12
N ARG A 484 19.54 45.79 -0.65
CA ARG A 484 19.92 47.21 -0.68
C ARG A 484 20.22 47.71 -2.10
N ALA A 485 20.80 46.86 -2.96
CA ALA A 485 21.10 47.21 -4.35
C ALA A 485 19.86 47.25 -5.26
N VAL A 486 18.76 46.59 -4.88
CA VAL A 486 17.51 46.51 -5.68
C VAL A 486 16.44 47.48 -5.15
N GLY A 487 16.64 48.09 -3.99
CA GLY A 487 15.71 49.04 -3.37
C GLY A 487 15.82 50.49 -3.82
N GLU A 488 16.78 50.85 -4.70
CA GLU A 488 17.00 52.24 -5.12
C GLU A 488 16.58 52.58 -6.56
N ASP A 489 16.15 51.63 -7.39
CA ASP A 489 15.71 51.92 -8.76
C ASP A 489 14.28 51.40 -9.03
N SER A 490 13.26 52.16 -8.63
CA SER A 490 11.99 52.30 -9.38
C SER A 490 10.97 53.15 -8.61
N ASP A 491 11.28 54.43 -8.43
CA ASP A 491 10.31 55.51 -8.53
C ASP A 491 10.94 56.55 -9.47
N GLU A 492 10.71 56.44 -10.78
CA GLU A 492 10.68 57.57 -11.73
C GLU A 492 10.30 57.09 -13.16
N ASP A 493 9.09 57.48 -13.55
CA ASP A 493 8.56 57.84 -14.87
C ASP A 493 8.77 57.00 -16.17
N TYR A 494 7.60 56.84 -16.82
CA TYR A 494 7.23 56.38 -18.18
C TYR A 494 7.04 54.88 -18.47
#